data_AF-A0A814EWT1-F1
#
_entry.id   AF-A0A814EWT1-F1
#
_cell.length_a   1.000
_cell.length_b   1.000
_cell.length_c   1.000
_cell.angle_alpha   90.00
_cell.angle_beta   90.00
_cell.angle_gamma   90.00
#
_symmetry.space_group_name_H-M   'P 1'
#
loop_
_entity.id
_entity.type
_entity.pdbx_description
1 polymer ?
#
loop_
_entity_poly.entity_id
_entity_poly.type
_entity_poly.pdbx_seq_one_letter_code
_entity_poly.pdbx_strand_id
1 'polypeptide(L)'
;MALIKRRRFILVHSTSNANVTDDNMEPYHISTYRRTTSMPPLPRLSSANLIRQEQQHCSSHLVSKYQRRDKDEALTNKLYKLNMHTMRKKSARISMRLSSAFGLSAHTIDERFNFEEQRFRAIDKFLRLFVRNAYTCMEALKETFVTQVNVAEDFEELLSDKMPDLPQQFTRSKRSLLENAFTEFCTHMESCVANPINTLIKLFVLPSNLISKRHDKLLDYDSAQSAYEKVKDQQSRQAKQVLDLAKKTYEALNSQLLEELPILYEHSCEILSICLKAFISGHLRLMQHMKTNIQYVLNLLIHINN
;
A
#
# COMPACT_ATOMS: atom_id res chain seq x y z
N MET A 1 6.83 -55.80 -18.70
CA MET A 1 5.59 -55.07 -18.37
C MET A 1 5.74 -54.39 -17.02
N ALA A 2 5.97 -53.08 -16.99
CA ALA A 2 5.89 -52.27 -15.76
C ALA A 2 5.09 -51.00 -16.10
N LEU A 3 3.91 -50.88 -15.48
CA LEU A 3 2.96 -49.78 -15.68
C LEU A 3 3.51 -48.51 -15.03
N ILE A 4 4.02 -47.58 -15.85
CA ILE A 4 4.34 -46.22 -15.40
C ILE A 4 3.03 -45.51 -15.09
N LYS A 5 2.83 -45.23 -13.79
CA LYS A 5 1.66 -44.58 -13.23
C LYS A 5 1.61 -43.12 -13.70
N ARG A 6 0.96 -42.86 -14.85
CA ARG A 6 0.65 -41.51 -15.34
C ARG A 6 -0.07 -40.71 -14.23
N ARG A 7 0.62 -39.74 -13.63
CA ARG A 7 0.00 -38.75 -12.74
C ARG A 7 -0.61 -37.66 -13.60
N ARG A 8 -1.95 -37.64 -13.72
CA ARG A 8 -2.69 -36.51 -14.30
C ARG A 8 -2.53 -35.28 -13.41
N PHE A 9 -2.12 -34.16 -13.99
CA PHE A 9 -2.23 -32.85 -13.36
C PHE A 9 -3.57 -32.22 -13.78
N ILE A 10 -4.35 -31.80 -12.80
CA ILE A 10 -5.60 -31.07 -13.01
C ILE A 10 -5.23 -29.59 -13.15
N LEU A 11 -5.55 -29.00 -14.30
CA LEU A 11 -5.49 -27.57 -14.53
C LEU A 11 -6.59 -26.93 -13.67
N VAL A 12 -6.23 -26.27 -12.56
CA VAL A 12 -7.19 -25.44 -11.83
C VAL A 12 -7.25 -24.11 -12.56
N HIS A 13 -8.32 -23.89 -13.32
CA HIS A 13 -8.63 -22.57 -13.86
C HIS A 13 -8.81 -21.60 -12.70
N SER A 14 -7.97 -20.56 -12.65
CA SER A 14 -8.20 -19.41 -11.78
C SER A 14 -9.44 -18.69 -12.29
N THR A 15 -10.58 -18.87 -11.63
CA THR A 15 -11.76 -18.04 -11.90
C THR A 15 -11.48 -16.67 -11.33
N SER A 16 -11.36 -15.68 -12.23
CA SER A 16 -11.39 -14.27 -11.87
C SER A 16 -12.67 -14.02 -11.07
N ASN A 17 -12.51 -13.73 -9.79
CA ASN A 17 -13.63 -13.53 -8.88
C ASN A 17 -14.13 -12.09 -9.05
N ALA A 18 -15.19 -11.91 -9.82
CA ALA A 18 -15.76 -10.61 -10.19
C ALA A 18 -16.58 -9.92 -9.08
N ASN A 19 -16.47 -10.35 -7.80
CA ASN A 19 -17.28 -9.84 -6.70
C ASN A 19 -16.46 -9.46 -5.46
N VAL A 20 -15.68 -8.38 -5.54
CA VAL A 20 -15.12 -7.73 -4.34
C VAL A 20 -15.61 -6.29 -4.29
N THR A 21 -16.59 -6.03 -3.43
CA THR A 21 -17.06 -4.67 -3.08
C THR A 21 -16.27 -4.13 -1.87
N ASP A 22 -16.13 -2.81 -1.81
CA ASP A 22 -15.20 -2.04 -0.94
C ASP A 22 -15.31 -2.26 0.59
N ASP A 23 -16.29 -3.02 1.09
CA ASP A 23 -16.63 -3.05 2.53
C ASP A 23 -16.26 -4.32 3.32
N ASN A 24 -15.70 -5.38 2.69
CA ASN A 24 -15.31 -6.60 3.42
C ASN A 24 -13.86 -7.01 3.13
N MET A 25 -12.90 -6.37 3.79
CA MET A 25 -11.48 -6.78 3.82
C MET A 25 -11.18 -7.53 5.14
N GLU A 26 -11.31 -8.85 5.14
CA GLU A 26 -10.54 -9.67 6.08
C GLU A 26 -9.06 -9.71 5.62
N PRO A 27 -8.09 -9.82 6.56
CA PRO A 27 -6.69 -9.98 6.22
C PRO A 27 -6.50 -11.32 5.47
N TYR A 28 -6.26 -11.25 4.17
CA TYR A 28 -6.07 -12.45 3.36
C TYR A 28 -4.86 -13.25 3.84
N HIS A 29 -5.14 -14.41 4.42
CA HIS A 29 -4.16 -15.44 4.77
C HIS A 29 -3.54 -16.02 3.49
N ILE A 30 -2.21 -16.08 3.50
CA ILE A 30 -1.37 -16.69 2.45
C ILE A 30 -1.73 -18.19 2.34
N SER A 31 -2.35 -18.58 1.23
CA SER A 31 -2.59 -19.99 0.92
C SER A 31 -1.26 -20.69 0.62
N THR A 32 -0.81 -21.52 1.56
CA THR A 32 0.37 -22.37 1.38
C THR A 32 0.00 -23.65 0.63
N TYR A 33 0.23 -23.68 -0.68
CA TYR A 33 0.28 -24.95 -1.41
C TYR A 33 1.72 -25.48 -1.45
N ARG A 34 1.95 -26.61 -0.78
CA ARG A 34 3.19 -27.39 -0.83
C ARG A 34 3.16 -28.34 -2.04
N ARG A 35 4.16 -28.22 -2.91
CA ARG A 35 4.76 -29.38 -3.58
C ARG A 35 6.28 -29.17 -3.70
N THR A 36 7.02 -30.23 -3.45
CA THR A 36 8.48 -30.28 -3.35
C THR A 36 9.13 -30.24 -4.74
N THR A 37 9.34 -29.04 -5.28
CA THR A 37 10.43 -28.80 -6.23
C THR A 37 11.48 -27.99 -5.48
N SER A 38 12.76 -28.32 -5.64
CA SER A 38 13.87 -27.72 -4.91
C SER A 38 14.18 -26.29 -5.38
N MET A 39 13.16 -25.42 -5.40
CA MET A 39 13.36 -23.98 -5.39
C MET A 39 13.90 -23.62 -4.00
N PRO A 40 14.98 -22.82 -3.89
CA PRO A 40 15.29 -22.20 -2.61
C PRO A 40 14.02 -21.45 -2.15
N PRO A 41 13.61 -21.59 -0.87
CA PRO A 41 12.50 -20.79 -0.37
C PRO A 41 12.84 -19.32 -0.63
N LEU A 42 11.87 -18.55 -1.16
CA LEU A 42 12.01 -17.11 -1.19
C LEU A 42 12.53 -16.67 0.18
N PRO A 43 13.57 -15.81 0.24
CA PRO A 43 14.07 -15.33 1.51
C PRO A 43 12.86 -14.88 2.34
N ARG A 44 12.66 -15.50 3.50
CA ARG A 44 11.58 -15.11 4.40
C ARG A 44 11.74 -13.60 4.60
N LEU A 45 10.78 -12.82 4.10
CA LEU A 45 10.66 -11.40 4.40
C LEU A 45 10.33 -11.29 5.89
N SER A 46 11.40 -11.35 6.69
CA SER A 46 11.35 -11.06 8.10
C SER A 46 11.20 -9.55 8.22
N SER A 47 9.95 -9.10 8.31
CA SER A 47 9.63 -7.79 8.89
C SER A 47 10.03 -7.70 10.38
N ALA A 48 10.68 -8.73 10.94
CA ALA A 48 10.95 -8.85 12.37
C ALA A 48 12.40 -8.54 12.79
N ASN A 49 13.34 -8.32 11.87
CA ASN A 49 14.75 -8.05 12.24
C ASN A 49 15.33 -6.70 11.77
N LEU A 50 14.65 -5.92 10.92
CA LEU A 50 15.10 -4.57 10.56
C LEU A 50 14.59 -3.45 11.49
N ILE A 51 13.84 -3.76 12.54
CA ILE A 51 13.43 -2.78 13.56
C ILE A 51 14.34 -2.83 14.82
N ARG A 52 15.34 -3.72 14.86
CA ARG A 52 16.17 -3.94 16.06
C ARG A 52 17.51 -3.22 16.10
N GLN A 53 17.87 -2.41 15.11
CA GLN A 53 19.14 -1.65 15.12
C GLN A 53 19.04 -0.13 14.90
N GLU A 54 17.84 0.43 14.72
CA GLU A 54 17.64 1.89 14.69
C GLU A 54 16.86 2.42 15.92
N GLN A 55 16.91 1.70 17.05
CA GLN A 55 16.41 2.20 18.34
C GLN A 55 17.53 2.54 19.33
N GLN A 56 18.70 2.94 18.82
CA GLN A 56 19.83 3.29 19.67
C GLN A 56 20.43 4.67 19.35
N HIS A 57 19.61 5.67 19.01
CA HIS A 57 20.03 7.06 19.21
C HIS A 57 18.92 8.14 19.23
N CYS A 58 17.74 7.89 19.81
CA CYS A 58 16.89 9.00 20.29
C CYS A 58 15.82 8.52 21.29
N SER A 59 16.25 7.98 22.44
CA SER A 59 15.35 7.80 23.58
C SER A 59 16.15 7.79 24.88
N SER A 60 16.50 8.98 25.37
CA SER A 60 16.69 9.18 26.81
C SER A 60 15.85 10.38 27.22
N HIS A 61 14.55 10.15 27.34
CA HIS A 61 13.69 10.55 28.47
C HIS A 61 12.24 10.24 28.09
N LEU A 62 11.49 9.64 29.05
CA LEU A 62 10.07 9.27 28.99
C LEU A 62 9.67 7.92 28.36
N VAL A 63 10.33 6.83 28.77
CA VAL A 63 9.65 5.52 28.88
C VAL A 63 9.89 4.94 30.27
N SER A 64 9.23 5.54 31.27
CA SER A 64 8.87 4.84 32.51
C SER A 64 7.43 5.17 32.85
N LYS A 65 6.53 4.47 32.17
CA LYS A 65 5.20 4.08 32.66
C LYS A 65 4.54 3.29 31.54
N TYR A 66 3.88 2.20 31.91
CA TYR A 66 3.13 1.29 31.05
C TYR A 66 3.91 0.13 30.44
N GLN A 67 4.42 -0.74 31.31
CA GLN A 67 4.37 -2.18 31.07
C GLN A 67 4.02 -2.94 32.36
N ARG A 68 3.11 -3.92 32.21
CA ARG A 68 2.53 -4.89 33.17
C ARG A 68 1.20 -4.44 33.82
N ARG A 69 0.05 -4.90 33.29
CA ARG A 69 -0.70 -6.18 33.46
C ARG A 69 -1.56 -6.21 34.73
N ASP A 70 -2.90 -6.20 34.57
CA ASP A 70 -3.85 -7.28 34.94
C ASP A 70 -5.28 -6.79 35.27
N LYS A 71 -6.25 -7.54 34.71
CA LYS A 71 -7.62 -7.85 35.17
C LYS A 71 -8.82 -6.96 34.79
N ASP A 72 -9.79 -7.67 34.21
CA ASP A 72 -11.02 -7.28 33.50
C ASP A 72 -12.18 -6.73 34.35
N GLU A 73 -11.96 -6.18 35.54
CA GLU A 73 -13.05 -5.61 36.37
C GLU A 73 -13.15 -4.07 36.33
N ALA A 74 -12.30 -3.41 35.54
CA ALA A 74 -12.28 -1.95 35.41
C ALA A 74 -13.07 -1.39 34.21
N LEU A 75 -13.60 -2.26 33.34
CA LEU A 75 -14.22 -1.84 32.07
C LEU A 75 -15.62 -1.23 32.27
N THR A 76 -16.42 -1.77 33.20
CA THR A 76 -17.75 -1.27 33.54
C THR A 76 -17.68 0.10 34.24
N ASN A 77 -16.68 0.29 35.11
CA ASN A 77 -16.42 1.56 35.79
C ASN A 77 -15.67 2.60 34.93
N LYS A 78 -15.34 2.31 33.67
CA LYS A 78 -14.79 3.31 32.72
C LYS A 78 -15.82 3.85 31.73
N LEU A 79 -17.00 3.24 31.61
CA LEU A 79 -18.06 3.72 30.73
C LEU A 79 -18.75 5.00 31.24
N TYR A 80 -18.72 5.29 32.54
CA TYR A 80 -19.27 6.54 33.09
C TYR A 80 -18.35 7.77 32.89
N LYS A 81 -17.10 7.56 32.47
CA LYS A 81 -16.11 8.63 32.20
C LYS A 81 -15.95 8.98 30.72
N LEU A 82 -16.88 8.57 29.86
CA LEU A 82 -17.00 9.16 28.54
C LEU A 82 -17.39 10.63 28.73
N ASN A 83 -16.41 11.52 28.57
CA ASN A 83 -16.55 12.96 28.70
C ASN A 83 -17.73 13.43 27.83
N MET A 84 -18.88 13.64 28.48
CA MET A 84 -20.18 13.94 27.88
C MET A 84 -20.07 15.18 26.97
N HIS A 85 -19.13 16.09 27.26
CA HIS A 85 -18.79 17.24 26.42
C HIS A 85 -18.14 16.86 25.07
N THR A 86 -17.28 15.84 25.03
CA THR A 86 -16.66 15.35 23.78
C THR A 86 -17.63 14.52 22.93
N MET A 87 -18.46 13.69 23.57
CA MET A 87 -19.52 12.93 22.91
C MET A 87 -20.62 13.85 22.36
N ARG A 88 -21.01 14.89 23.12
CA ARG A 88 -21.92 15.95 22.66
C ARG A 88 -21.36 16.71 21.45
N LYS A 89 -20.06 17.05 21.47
CA LYS A 89 -19.40 17.69 20.32
C LYS A 89 -19.33 16.78 19.09
N LYS A 90 -19.15 15.46 19.26
CA LYS A 90 -19.17 14.50 18.15
C LYS A 90 -20.59 14.33 17.58
N SER A 91 -21.60 14.24 18.43
CA SER A 91 -23.01 14.15 18.03
C SER A 91 -23.47 15.43 17.29
N ALA A 92 -23.11 16.61 17.80
CA ALA A 92 -23.39 17.88 17.12
C ALA A 92 -22.72 17.96 15.73
N ARG A 93 -21.48 17.47 15.60
CA ARG A 93 -20.75 17.39 14.32
C ARG A 93 -21.42 16.44 13.32
N ILE A 94 -21.93 15.29 13.77
CA ILE A 94 -22.67 14.35 12.91
C ILE A 94 -24.00 14.96 12.45
N SER A 95 -24.71 15.62 13.37
CA SER A 95 -25.95 16.33 13.05
C SER A 95 -25.73 17.42 12.00
N MET A 96 -24.64 18.19 12.10
CA MET A 96 -24.29 19.21 11.12
C MET A 96 -23.89 18.61 9.77
N ARG A 97 -23.13 17.51 9.73
CA ARG A 97 -22.79 16.81 8.48
C ARG A 97 -24.05 16.30 7.76
N LEU A 98 -25.04 15.79 8.51
CA LEU A 98 -26.35 15.42 7.96
C LEU A 98 -27.09 16.64 7.40
N SER A 99 -27.22 17.73 8.17
CA SER A 99 -27.89 18.95 7.70
C SER A 99 -27.21 19.60 6.48
N SER A 100 -25.88 19.49 6.38
CA SER A 100 -25.07 19.92 5.23
C SER A 100 -25.36 19.08 3.99
N ALA A 101 -25.38 17.74 4.12
CA ALA A 101 -25.71 16.83 3.02
C ALA A 101 -27.12 17.04 2.43
N PHE A 102 -28.04 17.59 3.22
CA PHE A 102 -29.40 17.95 2.78
C PHE A 102 -29.55 19.42 2.33
N GLY A 103 -28.47 20.21 2.25
CA GLY A 103 -28.52 21.59 1.76
C GLY A 103 -29.24 22.58 2.68
N LEU A 104 -29.44 22.23 3.95
CA LEU A 104 -30.21 23.03 4.92
C LEU A 104 -29.39 24.11 5.63
N SER A 105 -28.15 24.37 5.19
CA SER A 105 -27.26 25.35 5.82
C SER A 105 -26.39 26.08 4.81
N ALA A 106 -26.34 27.42 4.91
CA ALA A 106 -25.45 28.26 4.11
C ALA A 106 -23.99 27.94 4.47
N HIS A 107 -23.30 27.20 3.60
CA HIS A 107 -21.94 26.71 3.83
C HIS A 107 -20.90 27.62 3.19
N THR A 108 -19.76 27.79 3.87
CA THR A 108 -18.54 28.35 3.28
C THR A 108 -17.96 27.32 2.30
N ILE A 109 -18.15 27.53 0.99
CA ILE A 109 -17.56 26.68 -0.05
C ILE A 109 -16.13 27.14 -0.29
N ASP A 110 -15.15 26.37 0.19
CA ASP A 110 -13.73 26.62 -0.08
C ASP A 110 -13.29 25.83 -1.32
N GLU A 111 -13.60 26.37 -2.51
CA GLU A 111 -13.30 25.72 -3.80
C GLU A 111 -11.81 25.42 -3.98
N ARG A 112 -10.95 26.33 -3.50
CA ARG A 112 -9.49 26.17 -3.59
C ARG A 112 -9.01 24.99 -2.74
N PHE A 113 -9.49 24.89 -1.50
CA PHE A 113 -9.14 23.75 -0.65
C PHE A 113 -9.69 22.43 -1.20
N ASN A 114 -10.93 22.43 -1.70
CA ASN A 114 -11.56 21.24 -2.27
C ASN A 114 -10.74 20.67 -3.44
N PHE A 115 -10.19 21.53 -4.29
CA PHE A 115 -9.31 21.14 -5.39
C PHE A 115 -8.03 20.45 -4.89
N GLU A 116 -7.33 21.06 -3.92
CA GLU A 116 -6.09 20.49 -3.37
C GLU A 116 -6.33 19.19 -2.57
N GLU A 117 -7.44 19.10 -1.84
CA GLU A 117 -7.86 17.86 -1.18
C GLU A 117 -8.15 16.75 -2.19
N GLN A 118 -8.84 17.06 -3.29
CA GLN A 118 -9.11 16.08 -4.34
C GLN A 118 -7.82 15.55 -4.95
N ARG A 119 -6.86 16.44 -5.27
CA ARG A 119 -5.53 16.06 -5.77
C ARG A 119 -4.78 15.19 -4.78
N PHE A 120 -4.75 15.57 -3.51
CA PHE A 120 -4.14 14.81 -2.42
C PHE A 120 -4.72 13.39 -2.31
N ARG A 121 -6.05 13.26 -2.32
CA ARG A 121 -6.73 11.95 -2.24
C ARG A 121 -6.48 11.10 -3.48
N ALA A 122 -6.46 11.72 -4.65
CA ALA A 122 -6.22 11.02 -5.92
C ALA A 122 -4.79 10.43 -5.97
N ILE A 123 -3.77 11.21 -5.60
CA ILE A 123 -2.38 10.73 -5.60
C ILE A 123 -2.15 9.67 -4.52
N ASP A 124 -2.69 9.80 -3.30
CA ASP A 124 -2.58 8.77 -2.25
C ASP A 124 -3.18 7.43 -2.71
N LYS A 125 -4.39 7.48 -3.29
CA LYS A 125 -5.06 6.29 -3.84
C LYS A 125 -4.22 5.67 -4.96
N PHE A 126 -3.68 6.50 -5.86
CA PHE A 126 -2.86 6.02 -6.96
C PHE A 126 -1.58 5.33 -6.46
N LEU A 127 -0.87 5.92 -5.50
CA LEU A 127 0.37 5.35 -4.93
C LEU A 127 0.12 3.97 -4.33
N ARG A 128 -0.95 3.81 -3.54
CA ARG A 128 -1.37 2.52 -2.95
C ARG A 128 -1.72 1.48 -4.01
N LEU A 129 -2.43 1.90 -5.06
CA LEU A 129 -2.78 1.03 -6.17
C LEU A 129 -1.55 0.60 -6.98
N PHE A 130 -0.64 1.54 -7.26
CA PHE A 130 0.56 1.29 -8.03
C PHE A 130 1.46 0.27 -7.34
N VAL A 131 1.75 0.43 -6.04
CA VAL A 131 2.59 -0.52 -5.31
C VAL A 131 1.94 -1.91 -5.23
N ARG A 132 0.62 -1.98 -5.00
CA ARG A 132 -0.13 -3.24 -5.04
C ARG A 132 0.02 -3.94 -6.39
N ASN A 133 -0.19 -3.21 -7.48
CA ASN A 133 -0.11 -3.75 -8.83
C ASN A 133 1.32 -4.18 -9.18
N ALA A 134 2.35 -3.48 -8.68
CA ALA A 134 3.74 -3.89 -8.84
C ALA A 134 4.00 -5.26 -8.18
N TYR A 135 3.54 -5.48 -6.95
CA TYR A 135 3.62 -6.79 -6.29
C TYR A 135 2.85 -7.87 -7.04
N THR A 136 1.62 -7.58 -7.49
CA THR A 136 0.83 -8.52 -8.30
C THR A 136 1.55 -8.91 -9.58
N CYS A 137 2.22 -7.95 -10.24
CA CYS A 137 3.02 -8.23 -11.42
C CYS A 137 4.21 -9.15 -11.13
N MET A 138 4.94 -8.91 -10.03
CA MET A 138 6.06 -9.76 -9.63
C MET A 138 5.64 -11.21 -9.35
N GLU A 139 4.51 -11.42 -8.68
CA GLU A 139 3.99 -12.77 -8.43
C GLU A 139 3.51 -13.45 -9.73
N ALA A 140 2.81 -12.73 -10.61
CA ALA A 140 2.40 -13.28 -11.90
C ALA A 140 3.61 -13.68 -12.78
N LEU A 141 4.67 -12.88 -12.77
CA LEU A 141 5.92 -13.23 -13.42
C LEU A 141 6.54 -14.49 -12.81
N LYS A 142 6.62 -14.56 -11.48
CA LYS A 142 7.13 -15.74 -10.77
C LYS A 142 6.38 -17.01 -11.14
N GLU A 143 5.05 -16.98 -11.18
CA GLU A 143 4.23 -18.12 -11.63
C GLU A 143 4.51 -18.52 -13.08
N THR A 144 4.72 -17.52 -13.94
CA THR A 144 5.11 -17.74 -15.35
C THR A 144 6.46 -18.44 -15.44
N PHE A 145 7.46 -17.98 -14.68
CA PHE A 145 8.79 -18.60 -14.63
C PHE A 145 8.75 -20.03 -14.10
N VAL A 146 7.97 -20.30 -13.05
CA VAL A 146 7.78 -21.67 -12.52
C VAL A 146 7.21 -22.58 -13.61
N THR A 147 6.19 -22.12 -14.33
CA THR A 147 5.61 -22.88 -15.44
C THR A 147 6.62 -23.15 -16.56
N GLN A 148 7.39 -22.13 -16.95
CA GLN A 148 8.43 -22.26 -17.99
C GLN A 148 9.52 -23.27 -17.60
N VAL A 149 9.89 -23.29 -16.32
CA VAL A 149 10.87 -24.24 -15.76
C VAL A 149 10.36 -25.66 -15.81
N ASN A 150 9.10 -25.89 -15.43
CA ASN A 150 8.49 -27.23 -15.49
C ASN A 150 8.50 -27.75 -16.94
N VAL A 151 8.15 -26.90 -17.91
CA VAL A 151 8.23 -27.26 -19.34
C VAL A 151 9.66 -27.62 -19.74
N ALA A 152 10.65 -26.85 -19.30
CA ALA A 152 12.05 -27.14 -19.58
C ALA A 152 12.51 -28.48 -18.97
N GLU A 153 12.05 -28.81 -17.75
CA GLU A 153 12.32 -30.08 -17.09
C GLU A 153 11.68 -31.27 -17.83
N ASP A 154 10.45 -31.12 -18.33
CA ASP A 154 9.81 -32.15 -19.16
C ASP A 154 10.59 -32.41 -20.47
N PHE A 155 11.13 -31.34 -21.10
CA PHE A 155 11.98 -31.47 -22.29
C PHE A 155 13.32 -32.13 -21.99
N GLU A 156 13.94 -31.78 -20.87
CA GLU A 156 15.18 -32.38 -20.39
C GLU A 156 15.01 -33.89 -20.18
N GLU A 157 13.92 -34.31 -19.50
CA GLU A 157 13.61 -35.73 -19.29
C GLU A 157 13.48 -36.48 -20.62
N LEU A 158 12.71 -35.94 -21.56
CA LEU A 158 12.48 -36.56 -22.88
C LEU A 158 13.74 -36.73 -23.73
N LEU A 159 14.70 -35.80 -23.60
CA LEU A 159 15.89 -35.74 -24.45
C LEU A 159 17.16 -36.25 -23.78
N SER A 160 17.10 -36.54 -22.47
CA SER A 160 18.24 -36.97 -21.64
C SER A 160 18.97 -38.20 -22.21
N ASP A 161 18.23 -39.21 -22.67
CA ASP A 161 18.81 -40.43 -23.27
C ASP A 161 19.55 -40.18 -24.59
N LYS A 162 19.11 -39.15 -25.34
CA LYS A 162 19.70 -38.79 -26.64
C LYS A 162 20.86 -37.82 -26.50
N MET A 163 20.93 -37.11 -25.37
CA MET A 163 21.80 -35.94 -25.18
C MET A 163 22.37 -35.89 -23.76
N PRO A 164 23.50 -36.57 -23.51
CA PRO A 164 24.09 -36.65 -22.17
C PRO A 164 24.48 -35.30 -21.55
N ASP A 165 24.81 -34.30 -22.38
CA ASP A 165 25.22 -32.97 -21.93
C ASP A 165 24.05 -31.98 -21.74
N LEU A 166 22.86 -32.31 -22.26
CA LEU A 166 21.69 -31.42 -22.24
C LEU A 166 21.21 -31.07 -20.81
N PRO A 167 21.16 -32.02 -19.85
CA PRO A 167 20.81 -31.72 -18.47
C PRO A 167 21.67 -30.63 -17.84
N GLN A 168 22.99 -30.67 -18.09
CA GLN A 168 23.93 -29.69 -17.55
C GLN A 168 23.67 -28.29 -18.16
N GLN A 169 23.40 -28.23 -19.46
CA GLN A 169 23.16 -26.97 -20.16
C GLN A 169 21.81 -26.34 -19.80
N PHE A 170 20.76 -27.13 -19.67
CA PHE A 170 19.44 -26.69 -19.19
C PHE A 170 19.51 -26.21 -17.74
N THR A 171 20.20 -26.94 -16.87
CA THR A 171 20.43 -26.52 -15.48
C THR A 171 21.15 -25.18 -15.39
N ARG A 172 22.17 -24.94 -16.22
CA ARG A 172 22.87 -23.64 -16.30
C ARG A 172 21.93 -22.53 -16.76
N SER A 173 21.12 -22.79 -17.79
CA SER A 173 20.14 -21.82 -18.32
C SER A 173 19.10 -21.44 -17.26
N LYS A 174 18.52 -22.44 -16.58
CA LYS A 174 17.57 -22.30 -15.49
C LYS A 174 18.12 -21.47 -14.35
N ARG A 175 19.35 -21.78 -13.88
CA ARG A 175 20.02 -21.03 -12.83
C ARG A 175 20.22 -19.56 -13.22
N SER A 176 20.73 -19.31 -14.42
CA SER A 176 20.96 -17.95 -14.90
C SER A 176 19.66 -17.14 -14.97
N LEU A 177 18.52 -17.78 -15.24
CA LEU A 177 17.24 -17.11 -15.36
C LEU A 177 16.57 -16.86 -14.00
N LEU A 178 16.42 -17.91 -13.19
CA LEU A 178 15.68 -17.85 -11.93
C LEU A 178 16.52 -17.28 -10.78
N GLU A 179 17.71 -17.84 -10.56
CA GLU A 179 18.51 -17.50 -9.38
C GLU A 179 19.19 -16.13 -9.54
N ASN A 180 19.54 -15.76 -10.78
CA ASN A 180 20.22 -14.50 -11.05
C ASN A 180 19.23 -13.42 -11.53
N ALA A 181 18.74 -13.52 -12.77
CA ALA A 181 17.99 -12.43 -13.40
C ALA A 181 16.67 -12.12 -12.67
N PHE A 182 15.90 -13.13 -12.28
CA PHE A 182 14.64 -12.91 -11.57
C PHE A 182 14.84 -12.42 -10.14
N THR A 183 15.83 -12.94 -9.40
CA THR A 183 16.18 -12.44 -8.06
C THR A 183 16.63 -10.98 -8.10
N GLU A 184 17.46 -10.61 -9.07
CA GLU A 184 17.91 -9.22 -9.27
C GLU A 184 16.73 -8.31 -9.61
N PHE A 185 15.84 -8.76 -10.48
CA PHE A 185 14.59 -8.06 -10.80
C PHE A 185 13.74 -7.80 -9.55
N CYS A 186 13.47 -8.83 -8.74
CA CYS A 186 12.69 -8.68 -7.51
C CYS A 186 13.36 -7.72 -6.52
N THR A 187 14.68 -7.83 -6.35
CA THR A 187 15.45 -6.93 -5.47
C THR A 187 15.38 -5.48 -5.93
N HIS A 188 15.49 -5.25 -7.25
CA HIS A 188 15.34 -3.93 -7.87
C HIS A 188 13.93 -3.36 -7.70
N MET A 189 12.89 -4.17 -7.93
CA MET A 189 11.51 -3.73 -7.72
C MET A 189 11.24 -3.36 -6.26
N GLU A 190 11.77 -4.14 -5.31
CA GLU A 190 11.58 -3.85 -3.89
C GLU A 190 12.29 -2.55 -3.50
N SER A 191 13.56 -2.40 -3.86
CA SER A 191 14.41 -1.28 -3.43
C SER A 191 14.14 0.03 -4.17
N CYS A 192 13.84 -0.01 -5.47
CA CYS A 192 13.70 1.18 -6.31
C CYS A 192 12.24 1.55 -6.62
N VAL A 193 11.27 0.68 -6.34
CA VAL A 193 9.86 0.91 -6.65
C VAL A 193 8.99 0.82 -5.41
N ALA A 194 8.93 -0.34 -4.76
CA ALA A 194 8.00 -0.57 -3.66
C ALA A 194 8.37 0.20 -2.39
N ASN A 195 9.64 0.14 -1.95
CA ASN A 195 10.09 0.81 -0.73
C ASN A 195 9.97 2.34 -0.79
N PRO A 196 10.37 3.03 -1.86
CA PRO A 196 10.20 4.48 -1.96
C PRO A 196 8.72 4.89 -1.90
N ILE A 197 7.84 4.17 -2.60
CA ILE A 197 6.40 4.47 -2.61
C ILE A 197 5.75 4.17 -1.26
N ASN A 198 6.08 3.05 -0.62
CA ASN A 198 5.60 2.73 0.73
C ASN A 198 6.07 3.77 1.76
N THR A 199 7.27 4.32 1.59
CA THR A 199 7.79 5.39 2.44
C THR A 199 7.01 6.68 2.23
N LEU A 200 6.77 7.05 0.97
CA LEU A 200 5.95 8.20 0.61
C LEU A 200 4.52 8.07 1.17
N ILE A 201 3.87 6.92 1.02
CA ILE A 201 2.51 6.65 1.55
C ILE A 201 2.41 6.89 3.06
N LYS A 202 3.46 6.60 3.83
CA LYS A 202 3.47 6.85 5.29
C LYS A 202 3.40 8.34 5.61
N LEU A 203 3.96 9.20 4.75
CA LEU A 203 3.93 10.66 4.94
C LEU A 203 2.52 11.24 4.79
N PHE A 204 1.62 10.58 4.07
CA PHE A 204 0.24 11.02 3.84
C PHE A 204 -0.66 10.93 5.08
N VAL A 205 -0.23 10.19 6.13
CA VAL A 205 -1.02 10.02 7.36
C VAL A 205 -1.24 11.36 8.08
N LEU A 206 -0.19 12.17 8.24
CA LEU A 206 -0.28 13.43 8.97
C LEU A 206 -1.15 14.47 8.24
N PRO A 207 -0.93 14.75 6.93
CA PRO A 207 -1.80 15.65 6.18
C PRO A 207 -3.26 15.19 6.16
N SER A 208 -3.53 13.88 6.02
CA SER A 208 -4.91 13.34 6.08
C SER A 208 -5.60 13.66 7.42
N ASN A 209 -4.85 13.55 8.53
CA ASN A 209 -5.36 13.91 9.85
C ASN A 209 -5.59 15.42 9.99
N LEU A 210 -4.71 16.25 9.41
CA LEU A 210 -4.87 17.71 9.39
C LEU A 210 -6.06 18.15 8.55
N ILE A 211 -6.29 17.55 7.38
CA ILE A 211 -7.49 17.77 6.54
C ILE A 211 -8.75 17.43 7.35
N SER A 212 -8.77 16.29 8.04
CA SER A 212 -9.89 15.91 8.92
C SER A 212 -10.10 16.90 10.05
N LYS A 213 -9.01 17.39 10.66
CA LYS A 213 -9.04 18.42 11.71
C LYS A 213 -9.55 19.75 11.18
N ARG A 214 -9.19 20.15 9.96
CA ARG A 214 -9.69 21.37 9.29
C ARG A 214 -11.21 21.30 9.12
N HIS A 215 -11.74 20.18 8.62
CA HIS A 215 -13.18 19.99 8.50
C HIS A 215 -13.90 20.13 9.85
N ASP A 216 -13.36 19.51 10.90
CA ASP A 216 -13.92 19.66 12.24
C ASP A 216 -13.88 21.11 12.74
N LYS A 217 -12.86 21.90 12.37
CA LYS A 217 -12.75 23.32 12.73
C LYS A 217 -13.62 24.26 11.90
N LEU A 218 -13.92 23.90 10.66
CA LEU A 218 -14.93 24.59 9.87
C LEU A 218 -16.31 24.45 10.52
N LEU A 219 -16.68 23.24 10.97
CA LEU A 219 -17.94 23.01 11.70
C LEU A 219 -18.00 23.81 13.03
N ASP A 220 -16.89 23.87 13.77
CA ASP A 220 -16.81 24.69 14.99
C ASP A 220 -17.02 26.19 14.68
N TYR A 221 -16.48 26.68 13.56
CA TYR A 221 -16.65 28.06 13.09
C TYR A 221 -18.09 28.36 12.66
N ASP A 222 -18.68 27.54 11.80
CA ASP A 222 -20.06 27.71 11.31
C ASP A 222 -21.07 27.68 12.48
N SER A 223 -20.84 26.81 13.45
CA SER A 223 -21.64 26.76 14.68
C SER A 223 -21.49 28.03 15.53
N ALA A 224 -20.27 28.58 15.66
CA ALA A 224 -20.02 29.81 16.39
C ALA A 224 -20.62 31.03 15.68
N GLN A 225 -20.58 31.05 14.34
CA GLN A 225 -21.19 32.08 13.51
C GLN A 225 -22.71 32.09 13.69
N SER A 226 -23.34 30.92 13.57
CA SER A 226 -24.79 30.78 13.78
C SER A 226 -25.22 31.16 15.20
N ALA A 227 -24.39 30.89 16.21
CA ALA A 227 -24.65 31.29 17.60
C ALA A 227 -24.51 32.81 17.79
N TYR A 228 -23.51 33.44 17.18
CA TYR A 228 -23.30 34.88 17.24
C TYR A 228 -24.43 35.65 16.54
N GLU A 229 -24.89 35.18 15.37
CA GLU A 229 -26.00 35.83 14.64
C GLU A 229 -27.28 35.95 15.46
N LYS A 230 -27.58 34.97 16.31
CA LYS A 230 -28.76 34.97 17.20
C LYS A 230 -28.68 35.99 18.34
N VAL A 231 -27.49 36.42 18.72
CA VAL A 231 -27.24 37.32 19.86
C VAL A 231 -26.54 38.62 19.44
N LYS A 232 -26.46 38.89 18.14
CA LYS A 232 -25.72 40.04 17.59
C LYS A 232 -26.30 41.37 18.06
N ASP A 233 -27.63 41.46 18.19
CA ASP A 233 -28.34 42.66 18.60
C ASP A 233 -28.09 43.00 20.08
N GLN A 234 -27.69 42.00 20.87
CA GLN A 234 -27.32 42.15 22.29
C GLN A 234 -25.85 42.53 22.49
N GLN A 235 -25.07 42.69 21.41
CA GLN A 235 -23.63 43.00 21.44
C GLN A 235 -22.82 42.11 22.40
N SER A 236 -23.15 40.82 22.45
CA SER A 236 -22.49 39.87 23.35
C SER A 236 -21.00 39.75 23.04
N ARG A 237 -20.16 40.31 23.92
CA ARG A 237 -18.68 40.24 23.81
C ARG A 237 -18.17 38.81 23.86
N GLN A 238 -18.81 37.95 24.66
CA GLN A 238 -18.42 36.55 24.81
C GLN A 238 -18.68 35.76 23.53
N ALA A 239 -19.87 35.94 22.91
CA ALA A 239 -20.18 35.28 21.65
C ALA A 239 -19.23 35.71 20.52
N LYS A 240 -18.87 37.00 20.49
CA LYS A 240 -17.88 37.52 19.54
C LYS A 240 -16.49 36.91 19.75
N GLN A 241 -16.00 36.80 20.99
CA GLN A 241 -14.72 36.17 21.29
C GLN A 241 -14.67 34.69 20.88
N VAL A 242 -15.76 33.95 21.08
CA VAL A 242 -15.86 32.54 20.66
C VAL A 242 -15.81 32.43 19.13
N LEU A 243 -16.53 33.30 18.42
CA LEU A 243 -16.49 33.38 16.95
C LEU A 243 -15.07 33.67 16.44
N ASP A 244 -14.43 34.71 16.98
CA ASP A 244 -13.10 35.14 16.56
C ASP A 244 -12.04 34.04 16.79
N LEU A 245 -12.12 33.32 17.92
CA LEU A 245 -11.22 32.21 18.22
C LEU A 245 -11.45 31.01 17.29
N ALA A 246 -12.70 30.66 17.02
CA ALA A 246 -13.06 29.58 16.10
C ALA A 246 -12.58 29.89 14.68
N LYS A 247 -12.81 31.12 14.20
CA LYS A 247 -12.36 31.62 12.91
C LYS A 247 -10.83 31.55 12.78
N LYS A 248 -10.09 32.12 13.74
CA LYS A 248 -8.62 32.10 13.73
C LYS A 248 -8.04 30.68 13.68
N THR A 249 -8.64 29.75 14.43
CA THR A 249 -8.18 28.35 14.48
C THR A 249 -8.42 27.65 13.15
N TYR A 250 -9.59 27.87 12.53
CA TYR A 250 -9.91 27.35 11.21
C TYR A 250 -8.99 27.92 10.12
N GLU A 251 -8.85 29.25 10.05
CA GLU A 251 -8.07 29.94 9.02
C GLU A 251 -6.58 29.57 9.07
N ALA A 252 -6.02 29.38 10.27
CA ALA A 252 -4.65 28.92 10.44
C ALA A 252 -4.42 27.52 9.84
N LEU A 253 -5.31 26.56 10.14
CA LEU A 253 -5.23 25.21 9.56
C LEU A 253 -5.48 25.22 8.05
N ASN A 254 -6.43 26.03 7.59
CA ASN A 254 -6.75 26.14 6.16
C ASN A 254 -5.56 26.67 5.37
N SER A 255 -4.94 27.75 5.86
CA SER A 255 -3.79 28.38 5.21
C SER A 255 -2.59 27.43 5.17
N GLN A 256 -2.30 26.73 6.27
CA GLN A 256 -1.23 25.74 6.32
C GLN A 256 -1.43 24.64 5.26
N LEU A 257 -2.65 24.08 5.16
CA LEU A 257 -2.92 23.02 4.20
C LEU A 257 -2.90 23.51 2.74
N LEU A 258 -3.34 24.73 2.48
CA LEU A 258 -3.27 25.35 1.15
C LEU A 258 -1.84 25.61 0.67
N GLU A 259 -0.89 25.72 1.60
CA GLU A 259 0.54 25.85 1.30
C GLU A 259 1.22 24.48 1.15
N GLU A 260 0.95 23.54 2.07
CA GLU A 260 1.67 22.27 2.14
C GLU A 260 1.17 21.20 1.15
N LEU A 261 -0.14 21.13 0.86
CA LEU A 261 -0.71 20.08 -0.01
C LEU A 261 -0.19 20.13 -1.46
N PRO A 262 -0.08 21.31 -2.11
CA PRO A 262 0.48 21.40 -3.46
C PRO A 262 1.93 20.91 -3.52
N ILE A 263 2.75 21.29 -2.53
CA ILE A 263 4.17 20.91 -2.44
C ILE A 263 4.30 19.39 -2.28
N LEU A 264 3.50 18.80 -1.39
CA LEU A 264 3.47 17.34 -1.22
C LEU A 264 3.05 16.63 -2.51
N TYR A 265 2.06 17.16 -3.23
CA TYR A 265 1.62 16.59 -4.50
C TYR A 265 2.72 16.62 -5.56
N GLU A 266 3.41 17.74 -5.72
CA GLU A 266 4.49 17.89 -6.71
C GLU A 266 5.63 16.89 -6.45
N HIS A 267 6.12 16.82 -5.22
CA HIS A 267 7.15 15.84 -4.85
C HIS A 267 6.67 14.39 -4.99
N SER A 268 5.39 14.13 -4.74
CA SER A 268 4.81 12.80 -4.96
C SER A 268 4.85 12.39 -6.43
N CYS A 269 4.55 13.33 -7.34
CA CYS A 269 4.64 13.11 -8.78
C CYS A 269 6.08 12.87 -9.26
N GLU A 270 7.06 13.59 -8.71
CA GLU A 270 8.48 13.40 -9.01
C GLU A 270 8.97 12.01 -8.59
N ILE A 271 8.68 11.62 -7.35
CA ILE A 271 9.02 10.28 -6.83
C ILE A 271 8.35 9.20 -7.66
N LEU A 272 7.06 9.38 -7.99
CA LEU A 272 6.34 8.43 -8.83
C LEU A 272 6.98 8.28 -10.22
N SER A 273 7.42 9.38 -10.83
CA SER A 273 8.11 9.36 -12.13
C SER A 273 9.42 8.55 -12.05
N ILE A 274 10.19 8.74 -10.98
CA ILE A 274 11.43 7.98 -10.73
C ILE A 274 11.11 6.48 -10.56
N CYS A 275 10.13 6.15 -9.74
CA CYS A 275 9.72 4.76 -9.52
C CYS A 275 9.15 4.10 -10.80
N LEU A 276 8.42 4.83 -11.63
CA LEU A 276 7.92 4.33 -12.91
C LEU A 276 9.06 4.03 -13.88
N LYS A 277 10.06 4.91 -13.97
CA LYS A 277 11.28 4.67 -14.77
C LYS A 277 12.04 3.46 -14.25
N ALA A 278 12.17 3.31 -12.94
CA ALA A 278 12.81 2.15 -12.32
C ALA A 278 12.03 0.86 -12.61
N PHE A 279 10.71 0.89 -12.52
CA PHE A 279 9.83 -0.23 -12.86
C PHE A 279 10.06 -0.69 -14.32
N ILE A 280 9.97 0.23 -15.28
CA ILE A 280 10.18 -0.07 -16.71
C ILE A 280 11.60 -0.60 -16.95
N SER A 281 12.61 0.00 -16.33
CA SER A 281 14.01 -0.40 -16.50
C SER A 281 14.29 -1.80 -15.95
N GLY A 282 13.69 -2.16 -14.81
CA GLY A 282 13.79 -3.52 -14.26
C GLY A 282 13.15 -4.55 -15.20
N HIS A 283 11.96 -4.26 -15.71
CA HIS A 283 11.28 -5.13 -16.69
C HIS A 283 12.10 -5.30 -17.97
N LEU A 284 12.65 -4.21 -18.52
CA LEU A 284 13.46 -4.26 -19.73
C LEU A 284 14.67 -5.18 -19.55
N ARG A 285 15.40 -5.05 -18.45
CA ARG A 285 16.55 -5.91 -18.14
C ARG A 285 16.16 -7.38 -18.01
N LEU A 286 15.06 -7.67 -17.31
CA LEU A 286 14.54 -9.04 -17.19
C LEU A 286 14.20 -9.63 -18.57
N MET A 287 13.49 -8.88 -19.40
CA MET A 287 13.11 -9.33 -20.75
C MET A 287 14.32 -9.54 -21.67
N GLN A 288 15.36 -8.72 -21.55
CA GLN A 288 16.61 -8.91 -22.29
C GLN A 288 17.35 -10.19 -21.87
N HIS A 289 17.38 -10.46 -20.56
CA HIS A 289 17.92 -11.72 -20.04
C HIS A 289 17.10 -12.94 -20.52
N MET A 290 15.77 -12.87 -20.43
CA MET A 290 14.88 -13.91 -20.94
C MET A 290 15.13 -14.20 -22.42
N LYS A 291 15.19 -13.17 -23.26
CA LYS A 291 15.48 -13.31 -24.69
C LYS A 291 16.80 -14.04 -24.93
N THR A 292 17.86 -13.64 -24.22
CA THR A 292 19.19 -14.24 -24.36
C THR A 292 19.18 -15.71 -23.93
N ASN A 293 18.48 -16.03 -22.84
CA ASN A 293 18.35 -17.38 -22.31
C ASN A 293 17.56 -18.29 -23.27
N ILE A 294 16.44 -17.79 -23.82
CA ILE A 294 15.63 -18.51 -24.81
C ILE A 294 16.43 -18.73 -26.10
N GLN A 295 17.17 -17.73 -26.58
CA GLN A 295 18.00 -17.87 -27.78
C GLN A 295 19.11 -18.91 -27.58
N TYR A 296 19.72 -18.95 -26.39
CA TYR A 296 20.69 -19.98 -26.05
C TYR A 296 20.08 -21.38 -26.14
N VAL A 297 18.94 -21.62 -25.48
CA VAL A 297 18.24 -22.91 -25.54
C VAL A 297 17.82 -23.27 -26.97
N LEU A 298 17.33 -22.31 -27.76
CA LEU A 298 16.97 -22.54 -29.16
C LEU A 298 18.18 -22.96 -29.99
N ASN A 299 19.33 -22.32 -29.83
CA ASN A 299 20.55 -22.67 -30.55
C ASN A 299 21.02 -24.08 -30.19
N LEU A 300 20.91 -24.48 -28.91
CA LEU A 300 21.17 -25.85 -28.49
C LEU A 300 20.27 -26.83 -29.25
N LEU A 301 18.98 -26.53 -29.40
CA LEU A 301 18.04 -27.40 -30.11
C LEU A 301 18.28 -27.44 -31.63
N ILE A 302 18.69 -26.33 -32.25
CA ILE A 302 18.96 -26.27 -33.71
C ILE A 302 20.19 -27.12 -34.07
N HIS A 303 21.25 -27.07 -33.26
CA HIS A 303 22.45 -27.89 -33.48
C HIS A 303 22.20 -29.41 -33.33
N ILE A 304 21.00 -29.83 -32.91
CA ILE A 304 20.58 -31.23 -32.83
C ILE A 304 19.99 -31.73 -34.15
N ASN A 305 19.39 -30.84 -34.95
CA ASN A 305 18.68 -31.20 -36.18
C ASN A 305 19.57 -31.24 -37.45
N ASN A 306 20.87 -31.00 -37.29
CA ASN A 306 21.91 -31.13 -38.33
C ASN A 306 22.93 -32.16 -37.90
#